data_AF-A0A372F1B9-F1
#
_entry.id   AF-A0A372F1B9-F1
#
_cell.length_a   1.000
_cell.length_b   1.000
_cell.length_c   1.000
_cell.angle_alpha   90.00
_cell.angle_beta   90.00
_cell.angle_gamma   90.00
#
_symmetry.space_group_name_H-M   'P 1'
#
loop_
_entity.id
_entity.type
_entity.pdbx_description
1 polymer ?
#
loop_
_entity_poly.entity_id
_entity_poly.type
_entity_poly.pdbx_seq_one_letter_code
_entity_poly.pdbx_strand_id
1 'polypeptide(L)'
;MNKILLLIGSIVFLSSCVGKGEEIPLIKTGKLEVGQTYVYDYGDALYEVKCLTDSTLRWECVFGEEKGRQETDRYYQKELEGNSVFVTWAEADGIGVSQVIDFNKNKVQSYLLIDKKIELAEAKITKK
;
A
#
# COMPACT_ATOMS: atom_id res chain seq x y z
N MET A 1 14.69 -23.28 -77.73
CA MET A 1 15.14 -22.23 -76.79
C MET A 1 13.99 -21.26 -76.55
N ASN A 2 13.17 -21.51 -75.52
CA ASN A 2 12.12 -20.57 -75.10
C ASN A 2 12.46 -20.08 -73.69
N LYS A 3 12.63 -18.77 -73.55
CA LYS A 3 12.88 -18.09 -72.27
C LYS A 3 11.54 -17.90 -71.57
N ILE A 4 11.29 -18.63 -70.48
CA ILE A 4 10.20 -18.33 -69.55
C ILE A 4 10.75 -17.30 -68.57
N LEU A 5 10.28 -16.06 -68.71
CA LEU A 5 10.46 -14.99 -67.74
C LEU A 5 9.41 -15.21 -66.63
N LEU A 6 9.81 -15.69 -65.46
CA LEU A 6 8.96 -15.72 -64.28
C LEU A 6 9.27 -14.50 -63.42
N LEU A 7 8.38 -13.51 -63.49
CA LEU A 7 8.34 -12.36 -62.61
C LEU A 7 8.15 -12.84 -61.17
N ILE A 8 9.17 -12.69 -60.32
CA ILE A 8 9.04 -12.93 -58.88
C ILE A 8 8.36 -11.69 -58.29
N GLY A 9 7.05 -11.77 -58.08
CA GLY A 9 6.28 -10.78 -57.34
C GLY A 9 6.72 -10.77 -55.88
N SER A 10 7.35 -9.69 -55.45
CA SER A 10 7.72 -9.44 -54.06
C SER A 10 6.46 -9.18 -53.24
N ILE A 11 5.96 -10.19 -52.54
CA ILE A 11 4.94 -10.02 -51.49
C ILE A 11 5.64 -9.35 -50.30
N VAL A 12 5.44 -8.05 -50.15
CA VAL A 12 5.84 -7.30 -48.96
C VAL A 12 4.91 -7.72 -47.83
N PHE A 13 5.39 -8.63 -46.97
CA PHE A 13 4.76 -8.86 -45.67
C PHE A 13 4.95 -7.60 -44.84
N LEU A 14 3.90 -6.76 -44.77
CA LEU A 14 3.76 -5.76 -43.72
C LEU A 14 3.61 -6.53 -42.41
N SER A 15 4.74 -6.82 -41.76
CA SER A 15 4.76 -7.23 -40.37
C SER A 15 4.27 -6.03 -39.57
N SER A 16 2.95 -5.94 -39.40
CA SER A 16 2.34 -5.07 -38.40
C SER A 16 2.96 -5.48 -37.08
N CYS A 17 3.84 -4.64 -36.54
CA CYS A 17 4.18 -4.67 -35.13
C CYS A 17 2.89 -4.39 -34.37
N VAL A 18 2.10 -5.44 -34.15
CA VAL A 18 1.13 -5.49 -33.07
C VAL A 18 1.99 -5.35 -31.83
N GLY A 19 2.12 -4.11 -31.35
CA GLY A 19 2.71 -3.85 -30.05
C GLY A 19 2.02 -4.79 -29.08
N LYS A 20 2.81 -5.66 -28.45
CA LYS A 20 2.32 -6.43 -27.31
C LYS A 20 1.72 -5.39 -26.38
N GLY A 21 0.39 -5.44 -26.20
CA GLY A 21 -0.22 -4.69 -25.13
C GLY A 21 0.52 -5.08 -23.87
N GLU A 22 1.15 -4.11 -23.22
CA GLU A 22 1.62 -4.32 -21.85
C GLU A 22 0.40 -4.76 -21.06
N GLU A 23 0.48 -5.97 -20.51
CA GLU A 23 -0.42 -6.35 -19.43
C GLU A 23 -0.28 -5.26 -18.37
N ILE A 24 -1.31 -4.44 -18.18
CA ILE A 24 -1.38 -3.54 -17.04
C ILE A 24 -1.24 -4.45 -15.83
N PRO A 25 -0.16 -4.33 -15.03
CA PRO A 25 0.03 -5.21 -13.90
C PRO A 25 -1.19 -5.10 -13.00
N LEU A 26 -1.88 -6.21 -12.83
CA LEU A 26 -3.01 -6.36 -11.93
C LEU A 26 -2.63 -5.72 -10.60
N ILE A 27 -3.44 -4.75 -10.16
CA ILE A 27 -3.28 -3.91 -8.97
C ILE A 27 -2.49 -4.66 -7.88
N LYS A 28 -1.26 -4.22 -7.59
CA LYS A 28 -0.62 -4.56 -6.30
C LYS A 28 -1.61 -4.16 -5.22
N THR A 29 -2.13 -5.13 -4.47
CA THR A 29 -3.11 -4.89 -3.42
C THR A 29 -2.48 -4.01 -2.34
N GLY A 30 -2.72 -2.71 -2.43
CA GLY A 30 -2.34 -1.74 -1.42
C GLY A 30 -3.33 -1.86 -0.28
N LYS A 31 -3.17 -2.87 0.57
CA LYS A 31 -4.00 -3.08 1.76
C LYS A 31 -3.19 -3.64 2.91
N LEU A 32 -3.70 -3.45 4.11
CA LEU A 32 -3.24 -4.19 5.27
C LEU A 32 -3.80 -5.62 5.24
N GLU A 33 -2.92 -6.59 5.45
CA GLU A 33 -3.23 -8.02 5.32
C GLU A 33 -3.48 -8.67 6.69
N VAL A 34 -4.56 -9.45 6.79
CA VAL A 34 -4.89 -10.21 8.01
C VAL A 34 -3.75 -11.16 8.36
N GLY A 35 -3.44 -11.25 9.66
CA GLY A 35 -2.36 -12.06 10.22
C GLY A 35 -0.99 -11.41 10.16
N GLN A 36 -0.83 -10.27 9.47
CA GLN A 36 0.45 -9.58 9.35
C GLN A 36 0.64 -8.54 10.45
N THR A 37 1.90 -8.32 10.80
CA THR A 37 2.34 -7.24 11.67
C THR A 37 3.15 -6.24 10.85
N TYR A 38 2.79 -4.97 10.97
CA TYR A 38 3.51 -3.85 10.38
C TYR A 38 4.17 -3.05 11.50
N VAL A 39 5.39 -2.60 11.27
CA VAL A 39 6.14 -1.74 12.21
C VAL A 39 6.13 -0.33 11.66
N TYR A 40 5.65 0.63 12.45
CA TYR A 40 5.68 2.05 12.14
C TYR A 40 6.81 2.69 12.94
N ASP A 41 7.81 3.20 12.22
CA ASP A 41 8.99 3.84 12.79
C ASP A 41 8.94 5.35 12.57
N TYR A 42 8.66 6.09 13.65
CA TYR A 42 8.64 7.56 13.69
C TYR A 42 10.01 8.17 14.04
N GLY A 43 11.03 7.34 14.31
CA GLY A 43 12.39 7.74 14.71
C GLY A 43 12.57 7.85 16.22
N ASP A 44 11.60 8.40 16.94
CA ASP A 44 11.56 8.51 18.40
C ASP A 44 10.60 7.52 19.08
N ALA A 45 9.70 6.90 18.30
CA ALA A 45 8.80 5.85 18.72
C ALA A 45 8.64 4.76 17.66
N LEU A 46 8.43 3.51 18.11
CA LEU A 46 8.11 2.36 17.26
C LEU A 46 6.79 1.73 17.69
N TYR A 47 5.88 1.52 16.74
CA TYR A 47 4.61 0.85 16.98
C TYR A 47 4.51 -0.42 16.13
N GLU A 48 4.16 -1.55 16.75
CA GLU A 48 3.77 -2.77 16.04
C GLU A 48 2.25 -2.81 15.88
N VAL A 49 1.77 -2.83 14.64
CA VAL A 49 0.35 -2.90 14.28
C VAL A 49 0.05 -4.26 13.66
N LYS A 50 -0.62 -5.13 14.40
CA LYS A 50 -1.02 -6.47 13.98
C LYS A 50 -2.48 -6.47 13.50
N CYS A 51 -2.70 -6.86 12.25
CA CYS A 51 -4.04 -7.01 11.69
C CYS A 51 -4.62 -8.36 12.12
N LEU A 52 -5.49 -8.38 13.13
CA LEU A 52 -6.06 -9.60 13.68
C LEU A 52 -7.14 -10.20 12.77
N THR A 53 -7.99 -9.34 12.22
CA THR A 53 -9.05 -9.69 11.27
C THR A 53 -9.12 -8.63 10.17
N ASP A 54 -10.10 -8.75 9.27
CA ASP A 54 -10.40 -7.75 8.24
C ASP A 54 -10.85 -6.39 8.79
N SER A 55 -11.21 -6.32 10.06
CA SER A 55 -11.81 -5.15 10.71
C SER A 55 -11.30 -4.92 12.13
N THR A 56 -10.30 -5.68 12.59
CA THR A 56 -9.70 -5.53 13.91
C THR A 56 -8.20 -5.56 13.82
N LEU A 57 -7.55 -4.58 14.45
CA LEU A 57 -6.10 -4.52 14.62
C LEU A 57 -5.77 -4.46 16.11
N ARG A 58 -4.53 -4.82 16.45
CA ARG A 58 -3.91 -4.52 17.74
C ARG A 58 -2.67 -3.72 17.48
N TRP A 59 -2.50 -2.60 18.16
CA TRP A 59 -1.26 -1.84 18.14
C TRP A 59 -0.57 -1.88 19.50
N GLU A 60 0.76 -1.82 19.50
CA GLU A 60 1.60 -1.76 20.69
C GLU A 60 2.79 -0.83 20.44
N CYS A 61 3.03 0.11 21.33
CA CYS A 61 4.26 0.91 21.35
C CYS A 61 5.40 0.06 21.94
N VAL A 62 6.36 -0.34 21.11
CA VAL A 62 7.48 -1.23 21.52
C VAL A 62 8.76 -0.46 21.84
N PHE A 63 8.82 0.83 21.47
CA PHE A 63 9.90 1.77 21.76
C PHE A 63 9.37 3.21 21.77
N GLY A 64 9.95 4.07 22.61
CA GLY A 64 9.54 5.47 22.78
C GLY A 64 8.98 5.74 24.17
N GLU A 65 8.46 6.96 24.38
CA GLU A 65 7.90 7.41 25.66
C GLU A 65 6.70 6.56 26.11
N GLU A 66 5.86 6.15 25.17
CA GLU A 66 4.64 5.36 25.44
C GLU A 66 4.88 3.84 25.49
N LYS A 67 6.13 3.38 25.59
CA LYS A 67 6.46 1.95 25.50
C LYS A 67 5.60 1.09 26.45
N GLY A 68 4.97 0.06 25.90
CA GLY A 68 4.05 -0.85 26.59
C GLY A 68 2.58 -0.46 26.51
N ARG A 69 2.25 0.76 26.04
CA ARG A 69 0.89 1.15 25.69
C ARG A 69 0.43 0.36 24.47
N GLN A 70 -0.80 -0.14 24.51
CA GLN A 70 -1.37 -1.02 23.49
C GLN A 70 -2.89 -1.03 23.56
N GLU A 71 -3.53 -1.27 22.43
CA GLU A 71 -4.98 -1.41 22.33
C GLU A 71 -5.38 -2.31 21.17
N THR A 72 -6.61 -2.82 21.21
CA THR A 72 -7.23 -3.58 20.12
C THR A 72 -8.45 -2.83 19.63
N ASP A 73 -8.41 -2.35 18.38
CA ASP A 73 -9.41 -1.45 17.84
C ASP A 73 -10.06 -2.00 16.58
N ARG A 74 -11.31 -1.58 16.36
CA ARG A 74 -11.98 -1.77 15.09
C ARG A 74 -11.46 -0.71 14.13
N TYR A 75 -10.95 -1.15 12.98
CA TYR A 75 -10.46 -0.27 11.94
C TYR A 75 -11.26 -0.40 10.64
N TYR A 76 -11.14 0.61 9.79
CA TYR A 76 -11.65 0.62 8.44
C TYR A 76 -10.49 0.88 7.49
N GLN A 77 -10.50 0.24 6.32
CA GLN A 77 -9.53 0.53 5.28
C GLN A 77 -10.19 0.64 3.91
N LYS A 78 -9.59 1.47 3.05
CA LYS A 78 -9.96 1.63 1.65
C LYS A 78 -8.71 1.65 0.80
N GLU A 79 -8.60 0.67 -0.11
CA GLU A 79 -7.53 0.67 -1.11
C GLU A 79 -7.61 1.94 -1.96
N LEU A 80 -6.44 2.53 -2.20
CA LEU A 80 -6.25 3.69 -3.07
C LEU A 80 -5.44 3.26 -4.30
N GLU A 81 -5.42 4.11 -5.32
CA GLU A 81 -4.56 3.89 -6.47
C GLU A 81 -3.07 3.87 -6.07
N GLY A 82 -2.23 3.21 -6.88
CA GLY A 82 -0.78 3.26 -6.70
C GLY A 82 -0.27 2.49 -5.47
N ASN A 83 -0.84 1.33 -5.15
CA ASN A 83 -0.39 0.45 -4.05
C ASN A 83 -0.36 1.20 -2.71
N SER A 84 -1.45 1.92 -2.43
CA SER A 84 -1.61 2.71 -1.21
C SER A 84 -2.95 2.37 -0.54
N VAL A 85 -3.07 2.61 0.76
CA VAL A 85 -4.30 2.37 1.52
C VAL A 85 -4.61 3.54 2.44
N PHE A 86 -5.89 3.91 2.52
CA PHE A 86 -6.40 4.73 3.61
C PHE A 86 -6.84 3.83 4.75
N VAL A 87 -6.41 4.10 5.98
CA VAL A 87 -6.75 3.33 7.18
C VAL A 87 -7.21 4.29 8.29
N THR A 88 -8.26 3.93 9.02
CA THR A 88 -8.73 4.74 10.15
C THR A 88 -9.32 3.91 11.28
N TRP A 89 -9.13 4.35 12.51
CA TRP A 89 -9.76 3.82 13.72
C TRP A 89 -9.91 4.93 14.76
N ALA A 90 -10.58 4.63 15.87
CA ALA A 90 -10.65 5.48 17.05
C ALA A 90 -10.23 4.65 18.27
N GLU A 91 -9.34 5.19 19.08
CA GLU A 91 -8.88 4.62 20.35
C GLU A 91 -9.91 4.89 21.46
N ALA A 92 -9.90 4.10 22.55
CA ALA A 92 -10.90 4.26 23.63
C ALA A 92 -10.80 5.59 24.38
N ASP A 93 -9.63 6.24 24.35
CA ASP A 93 -9.41 7.56 24.96
C ASP A 93 -9.92 8.73 24.09
N GLY A 94 -10.51 8.42 22.93
CA GLY A 94 -11.09 9.40 22.02
C GLY A 94 -10.12 9.94 20.97
N ILE A 95 -8.87 9.43 20.92
CA ILE A 95 -7.94 9.74 19.84
C ILE A 95 -8.46 9.11 18.54
N GLY A 96 -8.66 9.94 17.52
CA GLY A 96 -8.98 9.47 16.17
C GLY A 96 -7.71 9.31 15.35
N VAL A 97 -7.50 8.16 14.73
CA VAL A 97 -6.35 7.91 13.86
C VAL A 97 -6.81 7.76 12.42
N SER A 98 -6.23 8.53 11.51
CA SER A 98 -6.44 8.43 10.07
C SER A 98 -5.11 8.42 9.36
N GLN A 99 -4.91 7.50 8.42
CA GLN A 99 -3.62 7.27 7.80
C GLN A 99 -3.74 7.05 6.31
N VAL A 100 -2.73 7.51 5.58
CA VAL A 100 -2.44 7.06 4.21
C VAL A 100 -1.12 6.31 4.24
N ILE A 101 -1.14 5.05 3.81
CA ILE A 101 0.04 4.19 3.76
C ILE A 101 0.39 3.99 2.28
N ASP A 102 1.60 4.41 1.90
CA ASP A 102 2.17 4.22 0.56
C ASP A 102 3.21 3.09 0.62
N PHE A 103 2.82 1.90 0.15
CA PHE A 103 3.68 0.72 0.19
C PHE A 103 4.79 0.75 -0.87
N ASN A 104 4.72 1.63 -1.87
CA ASN A 104 5.83 1.81 -2.82
C ASN A 104 6.95 2.63 -2.19
N LYS A 105 6.59 3.61 -1.35
CA LYS A 105 7.56 4.47 -0.64
C LYS A 105 7.90 3.98 0.76
N ASN A 106 7.21 2.94 1.26
CA ASN A 106 7.30 2.47 2.64
C ASN A 106 7.07 3.61 3.66
N LYS A 107 6.01 4.40 3.43
CA LYS A 107 5.66 5.55 4.28
C LYS A 107 4.24 5.46 4.81
N VAL A 108 4.05 5.96 6.02
CA VAL A 108 2.75 6.18 6.66
C VAL A 108 2.63 7.66 6.97
N GLN A 109 1.59 8.30 6.47
CA GLN A 109 1.21 9.66 6.84
C GLN A 109 0.00 9.59 7.75
N SER A 110 0.17 9.97 9.01
CA SER A 110 -0.85 9.93 10.06
C SER A 110 -1.40 11.32 10.34
N TYR A 111 -2.72 11.37 10.54
CA TYR A 111 -3.51 12.52 10.94
C TYR A 111 -4.24 12.12 12.21
N LEU A 112 -3.77 12.61 13.36
CA LEU A 112 -4.29 12.26 14.68
C LEU A 112 -5.24 13.36 15.15
N LEU A 113 -6.50 13.01 15.44
CA LEU A 113 -7.45 13.89 16.08
C LEU A 113 -7.32 13.74 17.60
N ILE A 114 -6.72 14.74 18.26
CA ILE A 114 -6.49 14.78 19.71
C ILE A 114 -7.08 16.09 20.22
N ASP A 115 -8.00 16.05 21.18
CA ASP A 115 -8.62 17.25 21.77
C ASP A 115 -9.11 18.30 20.74
N LYS A 116 -9.74 17.82 19.65
CA LYS A 116 -10.22 18.63 18.51
C LYS A 116 -9.12 19.33 17.71
N LYS A 117 -7.86 18.92 17.85
CA LYS A 117 -6.72 19.34 17.03
C LYS A 117 -6.27 18.20 16.15
N ILE A 118 -5.72 18.54 14.98
CA ILE A 118 -5.11 17.57 14.07
C ILE A 118 -3.61 17.69 14.22
N GLU A 119 -2.98 16.62 14.71
CA GLU A 119 -1.53 16.46 14.74
C GLU A 119 -1.09 15.58 13.56
N LEU A 120 0.05 15.92 12.97
CA LEU A 120 0.60 15.21 11.82
C LEU A 120 1.84 14.42 12.22
N ALA A 121 1.93 13.18 11.76
CA ALA A 121 3.12 12.35 11.97
C ALA A 121 3.45 11.55 10.70
N GLU A 122 4.74 11.35 10.43
CA GLU A 122 5.21 10.51 9.33
C GLU A 122 6.07 9.38 9.89
N ALA A 123 5.76 8.14 9.50
CA ALA A 123 6.57 6.97 9.84
C ALA A 123 7.07 6.26 8.58
N LYS A 124 8.19 5.54 8.73
CA LYS A 124 8.53 4.45 7.82
C LYS A 124 7.74 3.21 8.21
N ILE A 125 7.31 2.43 7.22
CA ILE A 125 6.62 1.15 7.45
C ILE A 125 7.44 -0.02 6.95
N THR A 126 7.53 -1.06 7.78
CA THR A 126 8.08 -2.36 7.38
C THR A 126 7.13 -3.47 7.80
N LYS A 127 7.09 -4.55 7.03
CA LYS A 127 6.37 -5.79 7.41
C LYS A 127 7.33 -6.69 8.19
N LYS A 128 6.90 -7.18 9.36
CA LYS A 128 7.69 -8.07 10.24
C LYS A 128 7.58 -9.53 9.83
#